data_AF-A0A6L6U8E2-F1
#
_entry.id   AF-A0A6L6U8E2-F1
#
_cell.length_a   1.000
_cell.length_b   1.000
_cell.length_c   1.000
_cell.angle_alpha   90.00
_cell.angle_beta   90.00
_cell.angle_gamma   90.00
#
_symmetry.space_group_name_H-M   'P 1'
#
loop_
_entity.id
_entity.type
_entity.pdbx_description
1 polymer ?
#
loop_
_entity_poly.entity_id
_entity_poly.type
_entity_poly.pdbx_seq_one_letter_code
_entity_poly.pdbx_strand_id
1 'polypeptide(L)'
;MYKINVNTTDTFKLSKDTLKALDSVEISSDTYHILHENTSIKAKVLKSDFNKKTFKIKVNNNTYNVDIQDQLDQQIEALGFEIGASRQVNDIKAPMPGLILEITVKVGDYVKENDTLLILEAMKMENVIHSPREGIIKSIKVNERETVEKNTLLIEFES
;
A
#
# COMPACT_ATOMS: atom_id res chain seq x y z
N MET A 1 2.68 -14.82 -15.84
CA MET A 1 3.02 -13.69 -16.73
C MET A 1 3.02 -12.45 -15.86
N TYR A 2 4.06 -11.63 -15.90
CA TYR A 2 4.15 -10.40 -15.10
C TYR A 2 3.46 -9.26 -15.84
N LYS A 3 2.71 -8.44 -15.13
CA LYS A 3 2.19 -7.15 -15.61
C LYS A 3 3.06 -6.06 -15.02
N ILE A 4 3.66 -5.23 -15.87
CA ILE A 4 4.54 -4.14 -15.47
C ILE A 4 3.86 -2.83 -15.83
N ASN A 5 3.57 -2.01 -14.83
CA ASN A 5 3.07 -0.66 -15.03
C ASN A 5 4.23 0.33 -14.94
N VAL A 6 4.33 1.26 -15.88
CA VAL A 6 5.38 2.27 -15.94
C VAL A 6 4.72 3.64 -15.89
N ASN A 7 5.15 4.46 -14.93
CA ASN A 7 4.63 5.81 -14.68
C ASN A 7 3.09 5.87 -14.63
N THR A 8 2.43 4.80 -14.16
CA THR A 8 0.96 4.62 -14.11
C THR A 8 0.21 4.69 -15.45
N THR A 9 0.86 5.04 -16.56
CA THR A 9 0.22 5.24 -17.87
C THR A 9 0.39 4.05 -18.80
N ASP A 10 1.56 3.40 -18.76
CA ASP A 10 1.92 2.36 -19.71
C ASP A 10 1.94 1.00 -19.02
N THR A 11 1.33 -0.01 -19.66
CA THR A 11 1.25 -1.36 -19.12
C THR A 11 1.83 -2.36 -20.11
N PHE A 12 2.79 -3.15 -19.64
CA PHE A 12 3.46 -4.19 -20.42
C PHE A 12 3.21 -5.55 -19.79
N LYS A 13 3.13 -6.60 -20.60
CA LYS A 13 3.07 -7.98 -20.10
C LYS A 13 4.34 -8.71 -20.49
N LEU A 14 5.04 -9.26 -19.51
CA LEU A 14 6.32 -9.95 -19.68
C LEU A 14 6.22 -11.41 -19.25
N SER A 15 6.76 -12.31 -20.06
CA SER A 15 6.93 -13.72 -19.69
C SER A 15 8.37 -13.95 -19.20
N LYS A 16 8.58 -15.05 -18.46
CA LYS A 16 9.93 -15.46 -18.06
C LYS A 16 10.83 -15.76 -19.27
N ASP A 17 10.25 -16.16 -20.39
CA ASP A 17 10.99 -16.44 -21.62
C ASP A 17 11.48 -15.16 -22.29
N THR A 18 10.69 -14.09 -22.27
CA THR A 18 11.12 -12.76 -22.76
C THR A 18 12.30 -12.21 -21.95
N LEU A 19 12.35 -12.46 -20.65
CA LEU A 19 13.46 -12.04 -19.79
C LEU A 19 14.78 -12.77 -20.11
N LYS A 20 14.71 -14.02 -20.57
CA LYS A 20 15.91 -14.80 -20.95
C LYS A 20 16.51 -14.35 -22.27
N ALA A 21 15.71 -13.72 -23.13
CA ALA A 21 16.16 -13.18 -24.42
C ALA A 21 16.81 -11.79 -24.30
N LEU A 22 16.83 -11.20 -23.10
CA LEU A 22 17.41 -9.89 -22.87
C LEU A 22 18.94 -9.99 -22.85
N ASP A 23 19.59 -9.33 -23.82
CA ASP A 23 21.04 -9.19 -23.84
C ASP A 23 21.44 -8.07 -22.88
N SER A 24 21.73 -8.43 -21.63
CA SER A 24 22.09 -7.48 -20.59
C SER A 24 23.32 -7.94 -19.81
N VAL A 25 24.18 -6.97 -19.48
CA VAL A 25 25.40 -7.16 -18.71
C VAL A 25 25.35 -6.23 -17.50
N GLU A 26 25.56 -6.81 -16.32
CA GLU A 26 25.70 -6.03 -15.09
C GLU A 26 27.07 -5.32 -15.07
N ILE A 27 27.05 -3.99 -14.93
CA ILE A 27 28.27 -3.17 -14.80
C ILE A 27 28.65 -3.01 -13.31
N SER A 28 27.64 -2.92 -12.44
CA SER A 28 27.76 -2.80 -10.99
C SER A 28 26.42 -3.18 -10.35
N SER A 29 26.38 -3.31 -9.01
CA SER A 29 25.21 -3.79 -8.23
C SER A 29 23.84 -3.26 -8.65
N ASP A 30 23.78 -2.01 -9.13
CA ASP A 30 22.51 -1.37 -9.53
C ASP A 30 22.52 -0.84 -10.96
N THR A 31 23.58 -1.08 -11.75
CA THR A 31 23.71 -0.53 -13.12
C THR A 31 23.92 -1.63 -14.13
N TYR A 32 23.11 -1.61 -15.17
CA TYR A 32 23.08 -2.59 -16.25
C TYR A 32 23.29 -1.91 -17.59
N HIS A 33 23.98 -2.61 -18.47
CA HIS A 33 24.02 -2.31 -19.89
C HIS A 33 23.11 -3.29 -20.61
N ILE A 34 22.22 -2.80 -21.45
CA ILE A 34 21.27 -3.59 -22.20
C ILE A 34 21.50 -3.31 -23.68
N LEU A 35 21.64 -4.36 -24.48
CA LEU A 35 21.70 -4.25 -25.93
C LEU A 35 20.34 -4.63 -26.51
N HIS A 36 19.74 -3.72 -27.26
CA HIS A 36 18.48 -3.98 -27.94
C HIS A 36 18.52 -3.38 -29.34
N GLU A 37 18.25 -4.20 -30.37
CA GLU A 37 18.28 -3.77 -31.78
C GLU A 37 19.56 -3.00 -32.15
N ASN A 38 20.72 -3.50 -31.70
CA ASN A 38 22.05 -2.90 -31.88
C ASN A 38 22.23 -1.51 -31.23
N THR A 39 21.31 -1.10 -30.35
CA THR A 39 21.39 0.13 -29.56
C THR A 39 21.73 -0.20 -28.11
N SER A 40 22.75 0.47 -27.59
CA SER A 40 23.14 0.38 -26.18
C SER A 40 22.23 1.25 -25.32
N ILE A 41 21.73 0.65 -24.24
CA ILE A 41 20.85 1.27 -23.27
C ILE A 41 21.49 1.10 -21.90
N LYS A 42 21.66 2.21 -21.17
CA LYS A 42 22.15 2.17 -19.79
C LYS A 42 20.97 2.24 -18.84
N ALA A 43 20.80 1.23 -18.00
CA ALA A 43 19.77 1.20 -16.97
C ALA A 43 20.42 1.25 -15.58
N LYS A 44 19.83 1.99 -14.65
CA LYS A 44 20.24 2.01 -13.25
C LYS A 44 19.03 1.93 -12.32
N VAL A 45 19.06 1.04 -11.34
CA VAL A 45 18.08 1.03 -10.25
C VAL A 45 18.46 2.15 -9.26
N LEU A 46 17.52 3.08 -9.02
CA LEU A 46 17.71 4.18 -8.08
C LEU A 46 17.08 3.88 -6.72
N LYS A 47 15.95 3.17 -6.71
CA LYS A 47 15.24 2.75 -5.50
C LYS A 47 14.50 1.44 -5.76
N SER A 48 14.49 0.56 -4.78
CA SER A 48 13.76 -0.71 -4.79
C SER A 48 12.97 -0.86 -3.49
N ASP A 49 11.67 -1.11 -3.60
CA ASP A 49 10.82 -1.56 -2.51
C ASP A 49 10.24 -2.92 -2.90
N PHE A 50 10.89 -3.99 -2.43
CA PHE A 50 10.52 -5.36 -2.76
C PHE A 50 9.18 -5.78 -2.15
N ASN A 51 8.81 -5.21 -0.99
CA ASN A 51 7.54 -5.50 -0.34
C ASN A 51 6.37 -4.93 -1.14
N LYS A 52 6.53 -3.70 -1.65
CA LYS A 52 5.53 -3.08 -2.54
C LYS A 52 5.69 -3.47 -4.01
N LYS A 53 6.74 -4.22 -4.36
CA LYS A 53 7.12 -4.57 -5.74
C LYS A 53 7.25 -3.33 -6.64
N THR A 54 7.72 -2.23 -6.08
CA THR A 54 7.88 -0.94 -6.77
C THR A 54 9.35 -0.56 -6.90
N PHE A 55 9.71 -0.02 -8.06
CA PHE A 55 11.08 0.33 -8.39
C PHE A 55 11.13 1.71 -9.04
N LYS A 56 12.16 2.48 -8.72
CA LYS A 56 12.53 3.68 -9.48
C LYS A 56 13.76 3.35 -10.28
N ILE A 57 13.64 3.32 -11.60
CA ILE A 57 14.73 3.01 -12.51
C ILE A 57 15.05 4.23 -13.37
N LYS A 58 16.33 4.40 -13.70
CA LYS A 58 16.81 5.38 -14.65
C LYS A 58 17.26 4.65 -15.91
N VAL A 59 16.62 4.93 -17.04
CA VAL A 59 17.03 4.41 -18.35
C VAL A 59 17.55 5.58 -19.15
N ASN A 60 18.84 5.53 -19.49
CA ASN A 60 19.62 6.64 -20.03
C ASN A 60 19.51 7.89 -19.12
N ASN A 61 18.86 8.96 -19.59
CA ASN A 61 18.64 10.17 -18.81
C ASN A 61 17.24 10.28 -18.18
N ASN A 62 16.34 9.35 -18.49
CA ASN A 62 14.95 9.42 -18.04
C ASN A 62 14.72 8.50 -16.84
N THR A 63 13.91 8.96 -15.89
CA THR A 63 13.57 8.19 -14.69
C THR A 63 12.13 7.71 -14.78
N TYR A 64 11.90 6.47 -14.40
CA TYR A 64 10.62 5.77 -14.48
C TYR A 64 10.30 5.15 -13.13
N ASN A 65 9.03 5.26 -12.73
CA ASN A 65 8.48 4.45 -11.64
C ASN A 65 7.87 3.19 -12.27
N VAL A 66 8.17 2.04 -11.69
CA VAL A 66 7.82 0.74 -12.22
C VAL A 66 7.17 -0.09 -11.13
N ASP A 67 5.95 -0.56 -11.39
CA ASP A 67 5.18 -1.43 -10.51
C ASP A 67 5.06 -2.81 -11.16
N ILE A 68 5.47 -3.86 -10.45
CA ILE A 68 5.49 -5.23 -10.98
C ILE A 68 4.42 -6.05 -10.28
N GLN A 69 3.49 -6.58 -11.06
CA GLN A 69 2.41 -7.44 -10.60
C GLN A 69 2.65 -8.87 -11.10
N ASP A 70 2.63 -9.83 -10.19
CA ASP A 70 2.58 -11.25 -10.51
C ASP A 70 1.12 -11.72 -10.75
N GLN A 71 0.93 -13.03 -10.90
CA GLN A 71 -0.39 -13.59 -11.18
C GLN A 71 -1.35 -13.46 -9.99
N LEU A 72 -0.84 -13.54 -8.76
CA LEU A 72 -1.63 -13.41 -7.55
C LEU A 72 -2.11 -11.95 -7.39
N ASP A 73 -1.22 -10.98 -7.59
CA ASP A 73 -1.58 -9.56 -7.53
C ASP A 73 -2.69 -9.23 -8.55
N GLN A 74 -2.57 -9.76 -9.78
CA GLN A 74 -3.57 -9.56 -10.84
C GLN A 74 -4.92 -10.20 -10.52
N GLN A 75 -4.92 -11.38 -9.89
CA GLN A 75 -6.17 -12.03 -9.46
C GLN A 75 -6.87 -11.22 -8.37
N ILE A 76 -6.09 -10.60 -7.49
CA ILE A 76 -6.64 -9.87 -6.37
C ILE A 76 -7.19 -8.50 -6.81
N GLU A 77 -6.49 -7.81 -7.74
CA GLU A 77 -7.02 -6.64 -8.47
C GLU A 77 -8.34 -6.97 -9.20
N ALA A 78 -8.41 -8.10 -9.90
CA ALA A 78 -9.61 -8.53 -10.62
C ALA A 78 -10.81 -8.83 -9.70
N LEU A 79 -10.55 -9.25 -8.46
CA LEU A 79 -11.57 -9.44 -7.42
C LEU A 79 -11.99 -8.13 -6.74
N GLY A 80 -11.41 -6.99 -7.14
CA GLY A 80 -11.68 -5.68 -6.54
C GLY A 80 -11.02 -5.46 -5.18
N PHE A 81 -10.07 -6.31 -4.82
CA PHE A 81 -9.24 -6.15 -3.65
C PHE A 81 -7.95 -5.41 -4.07
N GLU A 82 -7.73 -4.22 -3.53
CA GLU A 82 -6.49 -3.47 -3.76
C GLU A 82 -5.35 -4.13 -2.97
N ILE A 83 -4.43 -4.83 -3.65
CA ILE A 83 -3.14 -5.23 -3.08
C ILE A 83 -2.08 -4.25 -3.55
N GLY A 84 -1.45 -3.55 -2.60
CA GLY A 84 -0.20 -2.84 -2.85
C GLY A 84 -0.24 -1.34 -2.53
N ALA A 85 -1.41 -0.72 -2.50
CA ALA A 85 -1.59 0.40 -1.60
C ALA A 85 -1.84 -0.23 -0.23
N SER A 86 -0.86 -0.15 0.68
CA SER A 86 -1.30 0.29 1.99
C SER A 86 -2.05 1.59 1.69
N ARG A 87 -3.38 1.56 1.60
CA ARG A 87 -4.11 2.69 2.14
C ARG A 87 -3.50 2.76 3.53
N GLN A 88 -2.55 3.67 3.73
CA GLN A 88 -2.25 4.08 5.09
C GLN A 88 -3.60 4.60 5.50
N VAL A 89 -4.36 3.74 6.20
CA VAL A 89 -5.64 4.10 6.75
C VAL A 89 -5.23 5.07 7.83
N ASN A 90 -5.15 6.33 7.42
CA ASN A 90 -4.72 7.44 8.26
C ASN A 90 -5.86 7.86 9.17
N ASP A 91 -7.06 7.36 8.91
CA ASP A 91 -8.26 7.65 9.63
C ASP A 91 -9.20 6.45 9.74
N ILE A 92 -9.75 6.24 10.94
CA ILE A 92 -10.81 5.30 11.23
C ILE A 92 -12.12 6.07 11.29
N LYS A 93 -13.12 5.59 10.57
CA LYS A 93 -14.47 6.13 10.60
C LYS A 93 -15.45 5.11 11.15
N ALA A 94 -16.54 5.59 11.73
CA ALA A 94 -17.61 4.75 12.22
C ALA A 94 -18.22 3.92 11.06
N PRO A 95 -18.20 2.58 11.13
CA PRO A 95 -18.75 1.74 10.06
C PRO A 95 -20.28 1.81 9.99
N MET A 96 -20.91 2.15 11.11
CA MET A 96 -22.35 2.30 11.28
C MET A 96 -22.66 3.31 12.40
N PRO A 97 -23.88 3.86 12.45
CA PRO A 97 -24.29 4.71 13.56
C PRO A 97 -24.34 3.92 14.87
N GLY A 98 -23.96 4.56 15.98
CA GLY A 98 -23.92 3.90 17.28
C GLY A 98 -23.43 4.80 18.41
N LEU A 99 -23.31 4.24 19.60
CA LEU A 99 -22.81 4.90 20.81
C LEU A 99 -21.38 4.43 21.11
N ILE A 100 -20.44 5.36 21.33
CA ILE A 100 -19.10 5.01 21.81
C ILE A 100 -19.18 4.60 23.28
N LEU A 101 -18.93 3.32 23.60
CA LEU A 101 -18.97 2.82 24.96
C LEU A 101 -17.68 3.10 25.72
N GLU A 102 -16.55 2.82 25.08
CA GLU A 102 -15.23 2.88 25.71
C GLU A 102 -14.17 3.19 24.65
N ILE A 103 -13.16 3.98 25.01
CA ILE A 103 -11.99 4.28 24.18
C ILE A 103 -10.77 3.72 24.91
N THR A 104 -10.12 2.72 24.31
CA THR A 104 -9.02 1.97 24.95
C THR A 104 -7.63 2.54 24.66
N VAL A 105 -7.54 3.57 23.82
CA VAL A 105 -6.29 4.20 23.37
C VAL A 105 -6.26 5.69 23.66
N LYS A 106 -5.06 6.29 23.68
CA LYS A 106 -4.83 7.72 23.86
C LYS A 106 -4.04 8.30 22.70
N VAL A 107 -4.14 9.62 22.55
CA VAL A 107 -3.29 10.36 21.60
C VAL A 107 -1.83 10.19 21.99
N GLY A 108 -0.99 9.81 21.03
CA GLY A 108 0.42 9.49 21.22
C GLY A 108 0.72 8.02 21.48
N ASP A 109 -0.30 7.17 21.70
CA ASP A 109 -0.07 5.74 21.88
C ASP A 109 0.35 5.08 20.57
N TYR A 110 1.31 4.15 20.67
CA TYR A 110 1.65 3.24 19.58
C TYR A 110 0.79 1.98 19.68
N VAL A 111 0.08 1.66 18.60
CA VAL A 111 -0.78 0.48 18.47
C VAL A 111 -0.25 -0.45 17.37
N LYS A 112 -0.52 -1.74 17.51
CA LYS A 112 -0.26 -2.77 16.49
C LYS A 112 -1.52 -3.04 15.68
N GLU A 113 -1.34 -3.70 14.54
CA GLU A 113 -2.47 -4.23 13.77
C GLU A 113 -3.29 -5.19 14.66
N ASN A 114 -4.62 -5.07 14.55
CA ASN A 114 -5.64 -5.77 15.34
C ASN A 114 -5.77 -5.36 16.82
N ASP A 115 -4.96 -4.40 17.32
CA ASP A 115 -5.17 -3.86 18.67
C ASP A 115 -6.54 -3.18 18.78
N THR A 116 -7.20 -3.34 19.92
CA THR A 116 -8.49 -2.71 20.20
C THR A 116 -8.31 -1.21 20.40
N LEU A 117 -9.08 -0.42 19.65
CA LEU A 117 -9.05 1.05 19.71
C LEU A 117 -10.22 1.62 20.53
N LEU A 118 -11.43 1.12 20.27
CA LEU A 118 -12.65 1.54 20.96
C LEU A 118 -13.76 0.50 20.77
N ILE A 119 -14.82 0.63 21.56
CA ILE A 119 -16.02 -0.21 21.49
C ILE A 119 -17.21 0.67 21.12
N LEU A 120 -17.96 0.27 20.09
CA LEU A 120 -19.16 0.94 19.60
C LEU A 120 -20.39 0.05 19.78
N GLU A 121 -21.40 0.53 20.48
CA GLU A 121 -22.70 -0.14 20.58
C GLU A 121 -23.59 0.27 19.41
N ALA A 122 -24.08 -0.71 18.66
CA ALA A 122 -25.11 -0.51 17.65
C ALA A 122 -26.12 -1.65 17.73
N MET A 123 -27.42 -1.33 17.65
CA MET A 123 -28.50 -2.33 17.66
C MET A 123 -28.43 -3.32 18.85
N LYS A 124 -28.03 -2.85 20.05
CA LYS A 124 -27.81 -3.66 21.28
C LYS A 124 -26.67 -4.68 21.17
N MET A 125 -25.76 -4.48 20.23
CA MET A 125 -24.55 -5.29 20.06
C MET A 125 -23.32 -4.41 20.18
N GLU A 126 -22.32 -4.90 20.92
CA GLU A 126 -21.00 -4.29 21.01
C GLU A 126 -20.16 -4.65 19.79
N ASN A 127 -19.53 -3.65 19.19
CA ASN A 127 -18.67 -3.80 18.03
C ASN A 127 -17.30 -3.24 18.38
N VAL A 128 -16.34 -4.15 18.48
CA VAL A 128 -14.96 -3.80 18.78
C VAL A 128 -14.31 -3.26 17.50
N ILE A 129 -13.81 -2.04 17.56
CA ILE A 129 -13.08 -1.43 16.45
C ILE A 129 -11.59 -1.69 16.66
N HIS A 130 -11.02 -2.47 15.74
CA HIS A 130 -9.62 -2.85 15.74
C HIS A 130 -8.79 -1.92 14.86
N SER A 131 -7.50 -1.81 15.19
CA SER A 131 -6.54 -1.07 14.37
C SER A 131 -6.27 -1.83 13.06
N PRO A 132 -6.43 -1.21 11.88
CA PRO A 132 -6.13 -1.84 10.59
C PRO A 132 -4.63 -1.81 10.26
N ARG A 133 -3.80 -1.17 11.10
CA ARG A 133 -2.36 -1.06 10.90
C ARG A 133 -1.64 -0.79 12.23
N GLU A 134 -0.33 -0.95 12.22
CA GLU A 134 0.51 -0.39 13.27
C GLU A 134 0.78 1.11 13.07
N GLY A 135 0.88 1.88 14.15
CA GLY A 135 1.16 3.32 14.08
C GLY A 135 0.89 4.07 15.38
N ILE A 136 1.16 5.38 15.35
CA ILE A 136 0.92 6.29 16.47
C ILE A 136 -0.43 6.97 16.27
N ILE A 137 -1.25 7.03 17.34
CA ILE A 137 -2.52 7.76 17.34
C ILE A 137 -2.25 9.27 17.34
N LYS A 138 -2.61 9.95 16.26
CA LYS A 138 -2.48 11.40 16.10
C LYS A 138 -3.60 12.17 16.81
N SER A 139 -4.84 11.72 16.66
CA SER A 139 -5.97 12.33 17.35
C SER A 139 -7.16 11.38 17.49
N ILE A 140 -7.97 11.61 18.52
CA ILE A 140 -9.25 10.94 18.75
C ILE A 140 -10.32 12.03 18.68
N LYS A 141 -11.31 11.86 17.80
CA LYS A 141 -12.32 12.89 17.46
C LYS A 141 -13.67 12.68 18.14
N VAL A 142 -13.76 11.71 19.02
CA VAL A 142 -14.98 11.31 19.72
C VAL A 142 -14.70 11.12 21.20
N ASN A 143 -15.74 11.20 22.01
CA ASN A 143 -15.69 10.97 23.45
C ASN A 143 -16.48 9.71 23.83
N GLU A 144 -16.18 9.17 25.01
CA GLU A 144 -17.03 8.13 25.60
C GLU A 144 -18.45 8.64 25.82
N ARG A 145 -19.44 7.78 25.58
CA ARG A 145 -20.88 8.08 25.60
C ARG A 145 -21.34 9.07 24.53
N GLU A 146 -20.54 9.29 23.48
CA GLU A 146 -20.94 10.08 22.32
C GLU A 146 -21.65 9.22 21.27
N THR A 147 -22.74 9.72 20.70
CA THR A 147 -23.43 9.09 19.57
C THR A 147 -22.80 9.55 18.26
N VAL A 148 -22.45 8.61 17.39
CA VAL A 148 -21.82 8.86 16.10
C VAL A 148 -22.69 8.34 14.96
N GLU A 149 -22.62 9.01 13.82
CA GLU A 149 -23.24 8.56 12.57
C GLU A 149 -22.26 7.72 11.73
N LYS A 150 -22.77 6.99 10.74
CA LYS A 150 -21.93 6.31 9.77
C LYS A 150 -20.95 7.28 9.10
N ASN A 151 -19.71 6.86 8.91
CA ASN A 151 -18.60 7.64 8.36
C ASN A 151 -18.12 8.81 9.24
N THR A 152 -18.60 8.95 10.48
CA THR A 152 -18.02 9.91 11.44
C THR A 152 -16.57 9.56 11.70
N LEU A 153 -15.68 10.55 11.65
CA LEU A 153 -14.26 10.36 11.95
C LEU A 153 -14.09 10.03 13.43
N LEU A 154 -13.41 8.93 13.74
CA LEU A 154 -13.16 8.46 15.11
C LEU A 154 -11.72 8.71 15.54
N ILE A 155 -10.76 8.21 14.77
CA ILE A 155 -9.34 8.20 15.11
C ILE A 155 -8.53 8.58 13.87
N GLU A 156 -7.46 9.35 14.05
CA GLU A 156 -6.44 9.59 13.03
C GLU A 156 -5.08 9.04 13.48
N PHE A 157 -4.31 8.49 12.54
CA PHE A 157 -2.93 8.05 12.72
C PHE A 157 -1.95 9.13 12.24
N GLU A 158 -0.71 9.07 12.73
CA GLU A 158 0.41 9.79 12.12
C GLU A 158 0.75 9.20 10.75
N SER A 159 1.15 10.06 9.81
CA SER A 159 1.47 9.73 8.41
C SER A 159 2.87 9.13 8.27
#